data_AF-A0A7W3FPC6-F1
#
_entry.id   AF-A0A7W3FPC6-F1
#
_cell.length_a   1.000
_cell.length_b   1.000
_cell.length_c   1.000
_cell.angle_alpha   90.00
_cell.angle_beta   90.00
_cell.angle_gamma   90.00
#
_symmetry.space_group_name_H-M   'P 1'
#
loop_
_entity.id
_entity.type
_entity.pdbx_description
1 polymer ?
#
loop_
_entity_poly.entity_id
_entity_poly.type
_entity_poly.pdbx_seq_one_letter_code
_entity_poly.pdbx_strand_id
1 'polypeptide(L)'
;MAKHERQDTSEIRWLSFRLRNGQSIAPSKLRAGWAAAAAVPGISVRREDVESGTVVYALYGPSSLSAPQTAEMRMRQFLMDEGYTFTMGTLGARHSIRL
;
A
#
# COMPACT_ATOMS: atom_id res chain seq x y z
N MET A 1 -28.57 -2.18 0.02
CA MET A 1 -27.63 -2.39 -1.10
C MET A 1 -26.20 -2.31 -0.56
N ALA A 2 -25.66 -3.42 -0.06
CA ALA A 2 -24.29 -3.47 0.41
C ALA A 2 -23.38 -3.71 -0.80
N LYS A 3 -22.59 -2.70 -1.18
CA LYS A 3 -21.49 -2.86 -2.13
C LYS A 3 -20.43 -3.73 -1.47
N HIS A 4 -20.61 -5.05 -1.52
CA HIS A 4 -19.48 -5.96 -1.33
C HIS A 4 -18.63 -5.81 -2.59
N GLU A 5 -17.67 -4.90 -2.53
CA GLU A 5 -16.55 -4.88 -3.47
C GLU A 5 -15.98 -6.30 -3.49
N ARG A 6 -16.06 -6.92 -4.67
CA ARG A 6 -15.50 -8.24 -4.94
C ARG A 6 -14.08 -8.22 -4.41
N GLN A 7 -13.84 -9.03 -3.38
CA GLN A 7 -12.51 -9.30 -2.88
C GLN A 7 -11.83 -10.08 -3.98
N ASP A 8 -11.13 -9.38 -4.88
CA ASP A 8 -10.36 -10.01 -5.93
C ASP A 8 -9.20 -10.75 -5.24
N THR A 9 -9.35 -12.06 -5.10
CA THR A 9 -8.39 -12.96 -4.47
C THR A 9 -7.02 -13.00 -5.18
N SER A 10 -6.87 -12.22 -6.26
CA SER A 10 -5.67 -12.06 -7.08
C SER A 10 -4.73 -10.95 -6.59
N GLU A 11 -5.20 -10.03 -5.74
CA GLU A 11 -4.42 -8.85 -5.31
C GLU A 11 -3.50 -9.17 -4.12
N ILE A 12 -2.18 -9.06 -4.33
CA ILE A 12 -1.17 -9.23 -3.29
C ILE A 12 -0.92 -7.88 -2.60
N ARG A 13 -0.92 -7.89 -1.27
CA ARG A 13 -0.44 -6.74 -0.47
C ARG A 13 1.08 -6.67 -0.61
N TRP A 14 1.57 -5.69 -1.35
CA TRP A 14 3.01 -5.51 -1.57
C TRP A 14 3.66 -4.66 -0.48
N LEU A 15 3.00 -3.57 -0.10
CA LEU A 15 3.53 -2.60 0.86
C LEU A 15 2.45 -2.22 1.86
N SER A 16 2.89 -1.91 3.08
CA SER A 16 2.07 -1.21 4.05
C SER A 16 2.88 -0.11 4.69
N PHE A 17 2.23 0.99 5.06
CA PHE A 17 2.90 2.03 5.83
C PHE A 17 1.93 2.71 6.79
N ARG A 18 2.52 3.36 7.78
CA ARG A 18 1.81 4.21 8.74
C ARG A 18 2.32 5.62 8.59
N LEU A 19 1.40 6.57 8.61
CA LEU A 19 1.73 7.98 8.72
C LEU A 19 1.84 8.35 10.20
N ARG A 20 2.76 9.26 10.53
CA ARG A 20 2.99 9.73 11.90
C ARG A 20 2.33 11.11 12.10
N ASN A 21 2.37 11.59 13.34
CA ASN A 21 1.96 12.96 13.70
C ASN A 21 0.49 13.31 13.32
N GLY A 22 -0.40 12.32 13.32
CA GLY A 22 -1.80 12.50 12.91
C GLY A 22 -2.01 12.77 11.42
N GLN A 23 -0.97 12.61 10.59
CA GLN A 23 -1.08 12.81 9.16
C GLN A 23 -2.01 11.76 8.52
N SER A 24 -2.75 12.20 7.50
CA SER A 24 -3.59 11.33 6.69
C SER A 24 -3.37 11.61 5.21
N ILE A 25 -3.65 10.62 4.38
CA ILE A 25 -3.59 10.73 2.93
C ILE A 25 -4.94 10.34 2.34
N ALA A 26 -5.45 11.17 1.43
CA ALA A 26 -6.68 10.89 0.71
C ALA A 26 -6.51 9.60 -0.14
N PRO A 27 -7.51 8.71 -0.20
CA PRO A 27 -7.42 7.47 -0.98
C PRO A 27 -7.09 7.70 -2.45
N SER A 28 -7.62 8.78 -3.05
CA SER A 28 -7.33 9.16 -4.44
C SER A 28 -5.86 9.52 -4.66
N LYS A 29 -5.28 10.32 -3.76
CA LYS A 29 -3.87 10.72 -3.79
C LYS A 29 -2.95 9.52 -3.58
N LEU A 30 -3.30 8.67 -2.63
CA LEU A 30 -2.57 7.42 -2.37
C LEU A 30 -2.59 6.49 -3.58
N ARG A 31 -3.76 6.32 -4.21
CA ARG A 31 -3.90 5.49 -5.41
C ARG A 31 -3.11 6.04 -6.59
N ALA A 32 -3.11 7.36 -6.79
CA ALA A 32 -2.33 8.00 -7.85
C ALA A 32 -0.82 7.78 -7.65
N GLY A 33 -0.32 7.99 -6.42
CA GLY A 33 1.08 7.72 -6.08
C GLY A 33 1.46 6.25 -6.30
N TRP A 34 0.58 5.32 -5.88
CA TRP A 34 0.83 3.89 -6.07
C TRP A 34 0.79 3.45 -7.53
N ALA A 35 -0.13 3.99 -8.34
CA ALA A 35 -0.18 3.73 -9.78
C ALA A 35 1.11 4.17 -10.49
N ALA A 36 1.61 5.36 -10.15
CA ALA A 36 2.87 5.87 -10.70
C ALA A 36 4.08 5.04 -10.23
N ALA A 37 4.09 4.62 -8.97
CA ALA A 37 5.18 3.83 -8.39
C ALA A 37 5.25 2.41 -8.96
N ALA A 38 4.12 1.69 -8.98
CA ALA A 38 4.03 0.29 -9.40
C ALA A 38 4.16 0.10 -10.91
N ALA A 39 3.77 1.10 -11.72
CA ALA A 39 3.85 1.07 -13.18
C ALA A 39 3.15 -0.15 -13.83
N VAL A 40 2.12 -0.69 -13.18
CA VAL A 40 1.29 -1.80 -13.66
C VAL A 40 -0.20 -1.51 -13.43
N PRO A 41 -1.10 -2.06 -14.26
CA PRO A 41 -2.54 -2.04 -13.99
C PRO A 41 -2.91 -2.99 -12.85
N GLY A 42 -4.18 -2.93 -12.40
CA GLY A 42 -4.69 -3.82 -11.36
C GLY A 42 -4.14 -3.50 -9.97
N ILE A 43 -3.91 -2.21 -9.69
CA ILE A 43 -3.49 -1.73 -8.38
C ILE A 43 -4.68 -1.21 -7.58
N SER A 44 -4.65 -1.45 -6.27
CA SER A 44 -5.62 -0.94 -5.33
C SER A 44 -4.93 -0.47 -4.04
N VAL A 45 -5.62 0.37 -3.28
CA VAL A 45 -5.11 0.91 -2.00
C VAL A 45 -6.20 0.83 -0.96
N ARG A 46 -5.83 0.56 0.29
CA ARG A 46 -6.76 0.44 1.40
C ARG A 46 -6.25 1.20 2.61
N ARG A 47 -7.15 1.90 3.28
CA ARG A 47 -6.95 2.44 4.63
C ARG A 47 -7.55 1.44 5.61
N GLU A 48 -6.72 0.89 6.48
CA GLU A 48 -7.09 -0.12 7.46
C GLU A 48 -6.95 0.49 8.85
N ASP A 49 -8.05 0.60 9.57
CA ASP A 49 -8.05 0.94 10.98
C ASP A 49 -7.75 -0.36 11.76
N VAL A 50 -6.57 -0.46 12.36
CA VAL A 50 -6.17 -1.59 13.19
C VAL A 50 -6.47 -1.32 14.67
N GLU A 51 -6.39 -2.36 15.49
CA GLU A 51 -6.61 -2.25 16.94
C GLU A 51 -5.78 -1.11 17.56
N SER A 52 -6.33 -0.50 18.60
CA SER A 52 -5.75 0.68 19.27
C SER A 52 -5.73 1.99 18.45
N GLY A 53 -6.61 2.13 17.46
CA GLY A 53 -6.80 3.39 16.71
C GLY A 53 -5.64 3.74 15.77
N THR A 54 -4.79 2.76 15.46
CA THR A 54 -3.69 2.93 14.51
C THR A 54 -4.22 2.77 13.08
N VAL A 55 -3.78 3.63 12.17
CA VAL A 55 -4.16 3.57 10.75
C VAL A 55 -2.99 3.03 9.93
N VAL A 56 -3.26 2.02 9.13
CA VAL A 56 -2.31 1.42 8.18
C VAL A 56 -2.83 1.65 6.76
N TYR A 57 -1.95 2.12 5.88
CA TYR A 57 -2.22 2.24 4.45
C TYR A 57 -1.59 1.04 3.74
N ALA A 58 -2.42 0.18 3.15
CA ALA A 58 -2.00 -1.01 2.43
C ALA A 58 -2.09 -0.77 0.91
N LEU A 59 -1.04 -1.19 0.19
CA LEU A 59 -0.89 -1.06 -1.25
C LEU A 59 -0.89 -2.45 -1.88
N TYR A 60 -1.81 -2.64 -2.81
CA TYR A 60 -2.09 -3.92 -3.45
C TYR A 60 -1.79 -3.87 -4.94
N GLY A 61 -1.41 -5.01 -5.50
CA GLY A 61 -1.18 -5.15 -6.93
C GLY A 61 -1.10 -6.61 -7.35
N PRO A 62 -0.94 -6.88 -8.64
CA PRO A 62 -0.83 -8.25 -9.14
C PRO A 62 0.46 -8.92 -8.63
N SER A 63 0.45 -10.25 -8.58
CA SER A 63 1.65 -11.05 -8.25
C SER A 63 2.79 -10.89 -9.24
N SER A 64 2.48 -10.46 -10.47
CA SER A 64 3.41 -10.20 -11.57
C SER A 64 4.09 -8.84 -11.49
N LEU A 65 4.06 -8.14 -10.34
CA LEU A 65 4.78 -6.88 -10.16
C LEU A 65 6.28 -7.11 -10.43
N SER A 66 6.75 -6.58 -11.56
CA SER A 66 8.06 -6.93 -12.14
C SER A 66 9.24 -6.36 -11.35
N ALA A 67 9.04 -5.23 -10.66
CA ALA A 67 10.10 -4.54 -9.91
C ALA A 67 9.59 -4.04 -8.54
N PRO A 68 9.30 -4.95 -7.59
CA PRO A 68 8.71 -4.58 -6.30
C PRO A 68 9.59 -3.63 -5.48
N GLN A 69 10.92 -3.81 -5.52
CA GLN A 69 11.87 -2.90 -4.85
C GLN A 69 11.87 -1.50 -5.47
N THR A 70 11.74 -1.40 -6.80
CA THR A 70 11.65 -0.10 -7.48
C THR A 70 10.33 0.60 -7.15
N ALA A 71 9.22 -0.15 -7.13
CA ALA A 71 7.92 0.37 -6.72
C ALA A 71 7.94 0.87 -5.28
N GLU A 72 8.61 0.15 -4.37
CA GLU A 72 8.82 0.60 -3.00
C GLU A 72 9.64 1.90 -2.93
N MET A 73 10.80 1.97 -3.58
CA MET A 73 11.62 3.19 -3.58
C MET A 73 10.86 4.40 -4.11
N ARG A 74 10.11 4.23 -5.21
CA ARG A 74 9.26 5.29 -5.78
C ARG A 74 8.16 5.70 -4.82
N MET A 75 7.53 4.75 -4.13
CA MET A 75 6.51 5.06 -3.14
C MET A 75 7.08 5.81 -1.93
N ARG A 76 8.28 5.42 -1.47
CA ARG A 76 9.00 6.15 -0.41
C ARG A 76 9.30 7.58 -0.85
N GLN A 77 9.82 7.76 -2.05
CA GLN A 77 10.13 9.08 -2.60
C GLN A 77 8.87 9.95 -2.70
N PHE A 78 7.77 9.42 -3.25
CA PHE A 78 6.49 10.10 -3.31
C PHE A 78 6.02 10.58 -1.92
N LEU A 79 6.10 9.73 -0.90
CA LEU A 79 5.70 10.12 0.45
C LEU A 79 6.62 11.21 1.04
N MET A 80 7.92 11.15 0.76
CA MET A 80 8.88 12.18 1.19
C MET A 80 8.63 13.52 0.49
N ASP A 81 8.41 13.51 -0.82
CA ASP A 81 8.16 14.71 -1.63
C ASP A 81 6.87 15.42 -1.20
N GLU A 82 5.87 14.65 -0.77
CA GLU A 82 4.60 15.18 -0.23
C GLU A 82 4.69 15.59 1.25
N GLY A 83 5.87 15.50 1.87
CA GLY A 83 6.11 15.93 3.26
C GLY A 83 5.54 14.98 4.33
N TYR A 84 5.28 13.72 3.98
CA TYR A 84 4.81 12.73 4.94
C TYR A 84 5.95 12.19 5.79
N THR A 85 5.71 12.10 7.09
CA THR A 85 6.53 11.29 8.00
C THR A 85 5.90 9.91 8.12
N PHE A 86 6.64 8.87 7.76
CA PHE A 86 6.06 7.53 7.68
C PHE A 86 6.98 6.43 8.18
N THR A 87 6.39 5.26 8.43
CA THR A 87 7.10 4.00 8.64
C THR A 87 6.51 2.97 7.69
N MET A 88 7.34 2.39 6.84
CA MET A 88 6.91 1.46 5.80
C MET A 88 7.39 0.05 6.12
N GLY A 89 6.47 -0.91 6.08
CA GLY A 89 6.74 -2.34 6.12
C GLY A 89 6.66 -2.92 4.71
N THR A 90 7.66 -3.71 4.35
CA THR A 90 7.68 -4.47 3.09
C THR A 90 7.09 -5.85 3.35
N LEU A 91 5.90 -6.12 2.82
CA LEU A 91 5.26 -7.44 2.87
C LEU A 91 5.38 -8.12 1.49
N GLY A 92 6.59 -8.16 0.96
CA GLY A 92 6.92 -8.88 -0.28
C GLY A 92 8.05 -9.91 -0.11
N ALA A 93 8.80 -9.86 0.99
CA ALA A 93 9.79 -10.87 1.33
C ALA A 93 9.14 -11.96 2.20
N ARG A 94 8.44 -12.89 1.54
CA ARG A 94 8.08 -14.21 2.07
C ARG A 94 7.08 -14.18 3.24
N HIS A 95 5.83 -14.49 2.93
CA HIS A 95 5.04 -15.35 3.81
C HIS A 95 5.72 -16.73 3.84
N SER A 96 6.80 -16.85 4.62
CA SER A 96 7.26 -18.13 5.15
C SER A 96 7.24 -18.04 6.66
N ILE A 97 6.03 -17.91 7.21
CA ILE A 97 5.74 -18.62 8.45
C ILE A 97 5.54 -20.07 8.00
N ARG A 98 6.64 -20.84 8.01
CA ARG A 98 6.50 -22.29 8.15
C ARG A 98 5.89 -22.52 9.53
N LEU A 99 4.82 -23.31 9.54
CA LEU A 99 4.29 -24.00 10.71
C LEU A 99 5.41 -24.67 11.52
#